data_AF-A0A960K050-F1
#
_entry.id   AF-A0A960K050-F1
#
_cell.length_a   1.000
_cell.length_b   1.000
_cell.length_c   1.000
_cell.angle_alpha   90.00
_cell.angle_beta   90.00
_cell.angle_gamma   90.00
#
_symmetry.space_group_name_H-M   'P 1'
#
loop_
_entity.id
_entity.type
_entity.pdbx_description
1 polymer ?
#
loop_
_entity_poly.entity_id
_entity_poly.type
_entity_poly.pdbx_seq_one_letter_code
_entity_poly.pdbx_strand_id
1 'polypeptide(L)'
;PVEASLAWLPIRQEDVRLVWNFQVHTLDRTHVYDLTVDAVSGEVWTRIDWVAADSYQVYPQPVESPNHTAPPPPADARVTVANPADPVASPFQWHDTNGFPGPEFIIPRGNSVHAFDDLNGDGLPPMVEPSGGLANNYVFPINLAGDPTTYTSASVTNLFYWNNTLHDVQYRYGFDEAAGNFQVNNYSGPAVGAGDPVQAHAQDGTCLNNAFMATPPDGTSPTMFMCLWNLTAPRRDGSLENSIVVHEYGHGISNRLVGGPSNVSCLGNRQQPGEGLSDWWSLAYTALPTDTGPQARGIGTYVLGQPPNGPGIRVLPYSTDNTVNPWTYANVSGMSIPHGVGSVWAQGAWEVYWALVNQYGFSTNL
;
A
#
# COMPACT_ATOMS: atom_id res chain seq x y z
N PRO A 1 -24.35 28.62 15.27
CA PRO A 1 -23.25 29.59 15.01
C PRO A 1 -21.93 28.87 15.26
N VAL A 2 -20.92 29.06 14.43
CA VAL A 2 -19.58 28.51 14.72
C VAL A 2 -18.99 29.36 15.85
N GLU A 3 -18.70 28.75 16.98
CA GLU A 3 -18.06 29.45 18.09
C GLU A 3 -16.58 29.69 17.77
N ALA A 4 -16.11 30.91 18.03
CA ALA A 4 -14.74 31.32 17.80
C ALA A 4 -14.15 31.87 19.11
N SER A 5 -12.98 31.40 19.50
CA SER A 5 -12.25 31.92 20.66
C SER A 5 -10.82 32.31 20.28
N LEU A 6 -10.27 33.31 20.95
CA LEU A 6 -8.89 33.75 20.69
C LEU A 6 -7.93 32.95 21.55
N ALA A 7 -6.88 32.41 20.95
CA ALA A 7 -5.88 31.58 21.64
C ALA A 7 -4.46 31.90 21.18
N TRP A 8 -3.47 31.49 21.99
CA TRP A 8 -2.06 31.50 21.60
C TRP A 8 -1.65 30.08 21.20
N LEU A 9 -1.24 29.89 19.94
CA LEU A 9 -0.71 28.64 19.42
C LEU A 9 0.81 28.63 19.57
N PRO A 10 1.40 27.69 20.35
CA PRO A 10 2.85 27.51 20.38
C PRO A 10 3.34 26.97 19.04
N ILE A 11 4.30 27.66 18.42
CA ILE A 11 4.89 27.24 17.13
C ILE A 11 6.24 26.57 17.35
N ARG A 12 7.08 27.16 18.20
CA ARG A 12 8.40 26.65 18.61
C ARG A 12 8.84 27.34 19.91
N GLN A 13 10.01 26.99 20.43
CA GLN A 13 10.57 27.63 21.61
C GLN A 13 10.63 29.16 21.42
N GLU A 14 9.99 29.89 22.33
CA GLU A 14 9.85 31.36 22.34
C GLU A 14 9.02 31.97 21.20
N ASP A 15 8.27 31.17 20.43
CA ASP A 15 7.44 31.65 19.32
C ASP A 15 5.99 31.19 19.49
N VAL A 16 5.07 32.16 19.60
CA VAL A 16 3.63 31.93 19.72
C VAL A 16 2.89 32.78 18.70
N ARG A 17 1.81 32.24 18.15
CA ARG A 17 0.92 32.97 17.24
C ARG A 17 -0.44 33.20 17.86
N LEU A 18 -0.97 34.39 17.63
CA LEU A 18 -2.36 34.68 17.95
C LEU A 18 -3.25 34.04 16.89
N VAL A 19 -4.16 33.17 17.31
CA VAL A 19 -5.06 32.43 16.42
C VAL A 19 -6.51 32.55 16.89
N TRP A 20 -7.44 32.48 15.95
CA TRP A 20 -8.82 32.12 16.21
C TRP A 20 -8.96 30.60 16.22
N ASN A 21 -9.53 30.08 17.29
CA ASN A 21 -9.91 28.68 17.41
C ASN A 21 -11.39 28.51 17.04
N PHE A 22 -11.71 27.60 16.13
CA PHE A 22 -13.08 27.29 15.70
C PHE A 22 -13.40 25.82 15.91
N GLN A 23 -14.59 25.56 16.43
CA GLN A 23 -15.18 24.22 16.42
C GLN A 23 -16.29 24.16 15.38
N VAL A 24 -16.02 23.46 14.28
CA VAL A 24 -16.89 23.39 13.11
C VAL A 24 -17.49 22.01 12.99
N HIS A 25 -18.77 21.91 13.30
CA HIS A 25 -19.58 20.76 12.90
C HIS A 25 -19.88 20.87 11.41
N THR A 26 -19.53 19.85 10.63
CA THR A 26 -19.96 19.78 9.23
C THR A 26 -21.48 19.68 9.13
N LEU A 27 -22.04 20.14 8.02
CA LEU A 27 -23.51 20.24 7.84
C LEU A 27 -24.20 18.87 7.79
N ASP A 28 -23.48 17.86 7.32
CA ASP A 28 -23.87 16.45 7.33
C ASP A 28 -23.67 15.77 8.70
N ARG A 29 -23.05 16.48 9.66
CA ARG A 29 -22.78 16.05 11.05
C ARG A 29 -21.85 14.84 11.17
N THR A 30 -21.05 14.58 10.15
CA THR A 30 -20.08 13.47 10.13
C THR A 30 -18.76 13.85 10.80
N HIS A 31 -18.41 15.13 10.82
CA HIS A 31 -17.14 15.62 11.36
C HIS A 31 -17.31 16.77 12.33
N VAL A 32 -16.34 16.91 13.24
CA VAL A 32 -16.21 18.06 14.14
C VAL A 32 -14.78 18.55 14.09
N TYR A 33 -14.53 19.60 13.31
CA TYR A 33 -13.18 20.15 13.18
C TYR A 33 -12.87 21.16 14.26
N ASP A 34 -11.75 20.97 14.95
CA ASP A 34 -11.07 21.96 15.76
C ASP A 34 -9.95 22.60 14.92
N LEU A 35 -10.19 23.84 14.52
CA LEU A 35 -9.34 24.61 13.61
C LEU A 35 -8.64 25.73 14.37
N THR A 36 -7.37 26.00 14.07
CA THR A 36 -6.73 27.27 14.41
C THR A 36 -6.41 28.05 13.14
N VAL A 37 -6.78 29.33 13.13
CA VAL A 37 -6.58 30.24 12.01
C VAL A 37 -5.83 31.47 12.51
N ASP A 38 -4.73 31.84 11.85
CA ASP A 38 -3.94 33.03 12.18
C ASP A 38 -4.86 34.26 12.27
N ALA A 39 -4.79 34.95 13.40
CA ALA A 39 -5.69 36.07 13.70
C ALA A 39 -5.46 37.29 12.79
N VAL A 40 -4.35 37.33 12.04
CA VAL A 40 -3.97 38.42 11.13
C VAL A 40 -4.06 37.98 9.67
N SER A 41 -3.45 36.85 9.31
CA SER A 41 -3.35 36.43 7.90
C SER A 41 -4.56 35.62 7.41
N GLY A 42 -5.33 35.01 8.31
CA GLY A 42 -6.39 34.07 7.94
C GLY A 42 -5.89 32.70 7.49
N GLU A 43 -4.59 32.42 7.64
CA GLU A 43 -3.98 31.12 7.34
C GLU A 43 -4.39 30.06 8.36
N VAL A 44 -4.76 28.86 7.92
CA VAL A 44 -5.11 27.74 8.81
C VAL A 44 -3.83 27.05 9.29
N TRP A 45 -3.60 27.04 10.60
CA TRP A 45 -2.41 26.43 11.23
C TRP A 45 -2.67 25.00 11.72
N THR A 46 -3.86 24.72 12.26
CA THR A 46 -4.25 23.38 12.67
C THR A 46 -5.66 23.07 12.19
N ARG A 47 -5.90 21.81 11.83
CA ARG A 47 -7.21 21.23 11.55
C ARG A 47 -7.24 19.83 12.14
N ILE A 48 -7.97 19.66 13.23
CA ILE A 48 -8.07 18.41 13.97
C ILE A 48 -9.52 17.95 13.87
N ASP A 49 -9.77 16.74 13.39
CA ASP A 49 -11.11 16.15 13.44
C ASP A 49 -11.32 15.45 14.78
N TRP A 50 -12.33 15.85 15.53
CA TRP A 50 -12.72 15.22 16.79
C TRP A 50 -13.57 13.97 16.57
N VAL A 51 -13.98 13.69 15.33
CA VAL A 51 -14.64 12.44 14.95
C VAL A 51 -13.65 11.62 14.12
N ALA A 52 -12.98 10.68 14.80
CA ALA A 52 -12.04 9.69 14.25
C ALA A 52 -10.96 10.25 13.30
N ALA A 53 -9.81 10.63 13.85
CA ALA A 53 -8.58 10.78 13.08
C ALA A 53 -7.77 9.48 13.22
N ASP A 54 -7.81 8.58 12.23
CA ASP A 54 -6.83 7.49 12.19
C ASP A 54 -5.51 8.02 11.62
N SER A 55 -4.40 7.43 12.03
CA SER A 55 -3.09 7.81 11.50
C SER A 55 -2.09 6.68 11.50
N TYR A 56 -1.23 6.63 10.49
CA TYR A 56 -0.32 5.53 10.22
C TYR A 56 1.08 6.08 9.95
N GLN A 57 2.08 5.63 10.73
CA GLN A 57 3.48 5.96 10.44
C GLN A 57 4.09 4.92 9.49
N VAL A 58 4.19 5.28 8.21
CA VAL A 58 4.46 4.35 7.11
C VAL A 58 5.41 4.93 6.06
N TYR A 59 5.80 4.11 5.09
CA TYR A 59 6.35 4.56 3.81
C TYR A 59 5.20 4.71 2.82
N PRO A 60 4.58 5.89 2.68
CA PRO A 60 3.37 6.04 1.89
C PRO A 60 3.66 5.97 0.39
N GLN A 61 2.63 5.70 -0.42
CA GLN A 61 2.70 5.85 -1.88
C GLN A 61 3.23 7.26 -2.24
N PRO A 62 4.17 7.42 -3.20
CA PRO A 62 4.79 6.40 -4.07
C PRO A 62 6.09 5.77 -3.53
N VAL A 63 6.43 5.90 -2.24
CA VAL A 63 7.71 5.38 -1.70
C VAL A 63 7.79 3.87 -1.89
N GLU A 64 8.77 3.42 -2.66
CA GLU A 64 8.97 2.00 -2.98
C GLU A 64 9.45 1.19 -1.77
N SER A 65 10.40 1.74 -1.00
CA SER A 65 10.98 1.07 0.17
C SER A 65 11.85 2.02 0.98
N PRO A 66 12.36 1.62 2.18
CA PRO A 66 13.24 2.46 2.98
C PRO A 66 14.43 3.07 2.23
N ASN A 67 15.09 2.33 1.34
CA ASN A 67 16.24 2.86 0.58
C ASN A 67 15.84 3.97 -0.42
N HIS A 68 14.57 4.11 -0.76
CA HIS A 68 14.01 5.17 -1.62
C HIS A 68 13.63 6.45 -0.85
N THR A 69 14.09 6.60 0.39
CA THR A 69 13.82 7.77 1.22
C THR A 69 15.08 8.55 1.57
N ALA A 70 14.88 9.79 2.02
CA ALA A 70 15.92 10.63 2.57
C ALA A 70 15.49 11.09 3.99
N PRO A 71 16.26 10.77 5.05
CA PRO A 71 17.51 10.02 5.04
C PRO A 71 17.32 8.52 4.72
N PRO A 72 18.33 7.85 4.11
CA PRO A 72 18.26 6.41 3.85
C PRO A 72 18.40 5.58 5.14
N PRO A 73 18.06 4.27 5.10
CA PRO A 73 18.27 3.36 6.22
C PRO A 73 19.76 3.38 6.66
N PRO A 74 20.04 3.24 7.97
CA PRO A 74 19.13 2.74 9.00
C PRO A 74 18.22 3.81 9.66
N ALA A 75 18.23 5.06 9.18
CA ALA A 75 17.32 6.07 9.71
C ALA A 75 15.85 5.72 9.40
N ASP A 76 14.96 6.00 10.36
CA ASP A 76 13.52 5.97 10.11
C ASP A 76 13.14 7.26 9.36
N ALA A 77 12.62 7.08 8.15
CA ALA A 77 12.15 8.16 7.28
C ALA A 77 10.66 7.99 6.93
N ARG A 78 9.95 7.14 7.67
CA ARG A 78 8.49 7.04 7.56
C ARG A 78 7.85 8.36 7.97
N VAL A 79 6.70 8.62 7.38
CA VAL A 79 5.87 9.79 7.70
C VAL A 79 4.54 9.33 8.26
N THR A 80 3.92 10.18 9.08
CA THR A 80 2.56 9.93 9.58
C THR A 80 1.56 10.43 8.55
N VAL A 81 0.76 9.52 8.00
CA VAL A 81 -0.39 9.83 7.15
C VAL A 81 -1.65 9.76 8.00
N ALA A 82 -2.52 10.76 7.91
CA ALA A 82 -3.77 10.82 8.65
C ALA A 82 -4.97 10.75 7.70
N ASN A 83 -6.00 9.99 8.08
CA ASN A 83 -7.24 9.80 7.31
C ASN A 83 -7.00 9.47 5.82
N PRO A 84 -6.21 8.43 5.50
CA PRO A 84 -5.85 8.10 4.12
C PRO A 84 -6.99 7.47 3.31
N ALA A 85 -8.09 7.05 3.94
CA ALA A 85 -9.13 6.29 3.23
C ALA A 85 -9.83 7.12 2.15
N ASP A 86 -10.02 6.52 0.98
CA ASP A 86 -10.83 7.11 -0.06
C ASP A 86 -12.32 7.01 0.32
N PRO A 87 -13.08 8.12 0.36
CA PRO A 87 -14.46 8.12 0.86
C PRO A 87 -15.45 7.42 -0.08
N VAL A 88 -15.06 7.04 -1.29
CA VAL A 88 -15.92 6.27 -2.22
C VAL A 88 -15.62 4.80 -2.11
N ALA A 89 -14.35 4.41 -2.10
CA ALA A 89 -13.97 3.00 -1.97
C ALA A 89 -14.13 2.47 -0.52
N SER A 90 -13.82 3.31 0.45
CA SER A 90 -13.86 3.03 1.89
C SER A 90 -14.75 4.05 2.62
N PRO A 91 -16.08 4.05 2.37
CA PRO A 91 -17.00 5.07 2.91
C PRO A 91 -17.10 5.08 4.44
N PHE A 92 -16.66 4.01 5.10
CA PHE A 92 -16.61 3.87 6.56
C PHE A 92 -15.18 3.81 7.11
N GLN A 93 -14.20 4.29 6.33
CA GLN A 93 -12.76 4.22 6.65
C GLN A 93 -12.23 2.78 6.68
N TRP A 94 -10.98 2.58 7.06
CA TRP A 94 -10.28 1.29 6.95
C TRP A 94 -10.51 0.33 8.11
N HIS A 95 -11.20 0.74 9.17
CA HIS A 95 -11.40 -0.04 10.41
C HIS A 95 -12.85 -0.42 10.71
N ASP A 96 -13.73 -0.23 9.72
CA ASP A 96 -15.11 -0.69 9.72
C ASP A 96 -15.25 -1.94 8.85
N THR A 97 -16.23 -2.77 9.19
CA THR A 97 -16.67 -3.95 8.44
C THR A 97 -18.19 -4.05 8.34
N ASN A 98 -18.94 -3.28 9.14
CA ASN A 98 -20.38 -3.47 9.28
C ASN A 98 -21.20 -2.40 8.53
N GLY A 99 -20.56 -1.36 8.01
CA GLY A 99 -21.20 -0.28 7.27
C GLY A 99 -21.94 0.71 8.17
N PHE A 100 -21.53 0.84 9.43
CA PHE A 100 -22.03 1.85 10.35
C PHE A 100 -20.91 2.85 10.66
N PRO A 101 -21.23 4.15 10.85
CA PRO A 101 -20.20 5.13 11.16
C PRO A 101 -19.45 4.81 12.47
N GLY A 102 -18.13 4.72 12.35
CA GLY A 102 -17.20 4.51 13.46
C GLY A 102 -16.44 3.19 13.33
N PRO A 103 -15.17 3.11 13.78
CA PRO A 103 -14.39 1.88 13.67
C PRO A 103 -14.85 0.82 14.67
N GLU A 104 -14.95 -0.45 14.25
CA GLU A 104 -15.06 -1.59 15.18
C GLU A 104 -13.71 -2.03 15.72
N PHE A 105 -12.69 -1.87 14.89
CA PHE A 105 -11.36 -2.38 15.17
C PHE A 105 -10.41 -1.25 15.54
N ILE A 106 -9.63 -1.53 16.59
CA ILE A 106 -8.48 -0.71 17.02
C ILE A 106 -7.16 -1.38 16.67
N ILE A 107 -7.21 -2.41 15.83
CA ILE A 107 -6.10 -3.21 15.29
C ILE A 107 -6.13 -3.10 13.75
N PRO A 108 -5.07 -3.47 13.00
CA PRO A 108 -4.99 -3.41 11.54
C PRO A 108 -5.96 -4.37 10.82
N ARG A 109 -7.25 -4.13 10.99
CA ARG A 109 -8.35 -4.90 10.46
C ARG A 109 -9.50 -3.97 10.09
N GLY A 110 -10.11 -4.24 8.95
CA GLY A 110 -11.40 -3.68 8.55
C GLY A 110 -11.92 -4.34 7.29
N ASN A 111 -12.61 -3.58 6.45
CA ASN A 111 -13.39 -4.13 5.34
C ASN A 111 -12.51 -4.80 4.29
N SER A 112 -11.38 -4.21 3.92
CA SER A 112 -10.60 -4.66 2.76
C SER A 112 -9.47 -5.63 3.13
N VAL A 113 -8.98 -5.57 4.37
CA VAL A 113 -7.83 -6.34 4.83
C VAL A 113 -7.84 -6.57 6.34
N HIS A 114 -7.32 -7.72 6.76
CA HIS A 114 -6.82 -7.98 8.11
C HIS A 114 -5.33 -8.28 8.01
N ALA A 115 -4.49 -7.39 8.52
CA ALA A 115 -3.04 -7.53 8.55
C ALA A 115 -2.55 -7.88 9.96
N PHE A 116 -1.66 -8.85 10.07
CA PHE A 116 -1.09 -9.31 11.33
C PHE A 116 0.28 -9.95 11.09
N ASP A 117 1.13 -10.08 12.10
CA ASP A 117 2.36 -10.86 11.97
C ASP A 117 2.09 -12.36 12.16
N ASP A 118 2.72 -13.20 11.35
CA ASP A 118 2.63 -14.68 11.45
C ASP A 118 4.03 -15.28 11.66
N LEU A 119 4.74 -14.79 12.67
CA LEU A 119 6.12 -15.20 12.95
C LEU A 119 6.28 -16.70 13.23
N ASN A 120 5.24 -17.34 13.77
CA ASN A 120 5.20 -18.77 14.08
C ASN A 120 4.73 -19.62 12.89
N GLY A 121 4.19 -19.01 11.83
CA GLY A 121 3.79 -19.68 10.60
C GLY A 121 2.62 -20.64 10.79
N ASP A 122 1.66 -20.30 11.66
CA ASP A 122 0.46 -21.10 11.90
C ASP A 122 -0.76 -20.60 11.12
N GLY A 123 -0.62 -19.51 10.37
CA GLY A 123 -1.66 -18.91 9.55
C GLY A 123 -2.73 -18.18 10.36
N LEU A 124 -2.46 -17.84 11.62
CA LEU A 124 -3.39 -17.16 12.52
C LEU A 124 -2.79 -15.87 13.07
N PRO A 125 -3.63 -14.85 13.38
CA PRO A 125 -3.16 -13.67 14.07
C PRO A 125 -2.63 -14.03 15.48
N PRO A 126 -1.62 -13.30 15.97
CA PRO A 126 -1.09 -13.52 17.30
C PRO A 126 -2.11 -13.13 18.36
N MET A 127 -1.92 -13.58 19.60
CA MET A 127 -2.81 -13.23 20.72
C MET A 127 -2.90 -11.71 20.95
N VAL A 128 -1.82 -10.98 20.65
CA VAL A 128 -1.75 -9.53 20.80
C VAL A 128 -1.32 -8.92 19.47
N GLU A 129 -2.27 -8.28 18.81
CA GLU A 129 -2.05 -7.51 17.59
C GLU A 129 -1.69 -6.05 17.94
N PRO A 130 -0.97 -5.33 17.05
CA PRO A 130 -0.67 -3.91 17.27
C PRO A 130 -1.96 -3.11 17.39
N SER A 131 -2.10 -2.29 18.44
CA SER A 131 -3.29 -1.45 18.63
C SER A 131 -2.99 0.03 18.47
N GLY A 132 -3.85 0.73 17.71
CA GLY A 132 -3.85 2.19 17.61
C GLY A 132 -4.58 2.88 18.78
N GLY A 133 -5.13 2.09 19.72
CA GLY A 133 -5.98 2.58 20.80
C GLY A 133 -7.29 3.20 20.30
N LEU A 134 -8.01 3.90 21.17
CA LEU A 134 -9.27 4.56 20.80
C LEU A 134 -9.12 5.68 19.76
N ALA A 135 -7.89 6.16 19.56
CA ALA A 135 -7.57 7.18 18.59
C ALA A 135 -7.10 6.60 17.25
N ASN A 136 -7.02 5.28 17.09
CA ASN A 136 -6.50 4.62 15.88
C ASN A 136 -5.17 5.23 15.39
N ASN A 137 -4.25 5.48 16.34
CA ASN A 137 -2.95 6.05 16.07
C ASN A 137 -1.87 4.96 16.02
N TYR A 138 -1.56 4.50 14.81
CA TYR A 138 -0.59 3.46 14.52
C TYR A 138 0.81 4.04 14.27
N VAL A 139 1.38 4.61 15.33
CA VAL A 139 2.76 5.15 15.35
C VAL A 139 3.61 4.24 16.24
N PHE A 140 4.36 3.33 15.61
CA PHE A 140 5.23 2.38 16.28
C PHE A 140 6.69 2.62 15.95
N PRO A 141 7.61 2.46 16.92
CA PRO A 141 9.03 2.59 16.67
C PRO A 141 9.54 1.54 15.69
N ILE A 142 10.55 1.88 14.90
CA ILE A 142 11.27 0.96 14.02
C ILE A 142 12.78 1.12 14.22
N ASN A 143 13.50 0.00 14.18
CA ASN A 143 14.96 -0.01 14.22
C ASN A 143 15.50 -0.81 13.02
N LEU A 144 15.74 -0.13 11.90
CA LEU A 144 16.24 -0.76 10.67
C LEU A 144 17.70 -1.25 10.76
N ALA A 145 18.42 -0.91 11.84
CA ALA A 145 19.73 -1.49 12.13
C ALA A 145 19.65 -2.81 12.93
N GLY A 146 18.46 -3.19 13.40
CA GLY A 146 18.20 -4.42 14.16
C GLY A 146 17.49 -5.49 13.35
N ASP A 147 17.23 -6.64 13.99
CA ASP A 147 16.47 -7.73 13.37
C ASP A 147 14.99 -7.34 13.17
N PRO A 148 14.36 -7.67 12.01
CA PRO A 148 12.97 -7.33 11.73
C PRO A 148 11.93 -7.77 12.75
N THR A 149 12.18 -8.87 13.44
CA THR A 149 11.27 -9.40 14.46
C THR A 149 11.10 -8.47 15.66
N THR A 150 11.93 -7.42 15.77
CA THR A 150 11.84 -6.42 16.84
C THR A 150 10.87 -5.27 16.53
N TYR A 151 10.32 -5.20 15.32
CA TYR A 151 9.44 -4.10 14.87
C TYR A 151 8.18 -4.58 14.13
N THR A 152 7.63 -5.73 14.49
CA THR A 152 6.42 -6.30 13.85
C THR A 152 5.25 -5.31 13.79
N SER A 153 4.99 -4.53 14.84
CA SER A 153 3.92 -3.52 14.82
C SER A 153 4.07 -2.50 13.70
N ALA A 154 5.30 -2.03 13.42
CA ALA A 154 5.58 -1.11 12.33
C ALA A 154 5.43 -1.79 10.95
N SER A 155 5.85 -3.05 10.84
CA SER A 155 5.71 -3.88 9.64
C SER A 155 4.24 -4.11 9.26
N VAL A 156 3.43 -4.59 10.21
CA VAL A 156 1.99 -4.81 10.04
C VAL A 156 1.27 -3.52 9.66
N THR A 157 1.63 -2.40 10.29
CA THR A 157 1.04 -1.08 9.97
C THR A 157 1.32 -0.66 8.53
N ASN A 158 2.55 -0.85 8.04
CA ASN A 158 2.90 -0.54 6.65
C ASN A 158 2.15 -1.46 5.67
N LEU A 159 2.06 -2.76 5.99
CA LEU A 159 1.34 -3.73 5.17
C LEU A 159 -0.16 -3.44 5.09
N PHE A 160 -0.78 -3.08 6.20
CA PHE A 160 -2.17 -2.66 6.29
C PHE A 160 -2.45 -1.41 5.45
N TYR A 161 -1.60 -0.38 5.59
CA TYR A 161 -1.71 0.85 4.82
C TYR A 161 -1.68 0.58 3.32
N TRP A 162 -0.72 -0.23 2.84
CA TRP A 162 -0.59 -0.50 1.41
C TRP A 162 -1.72 -1.36 0.87
N ASN A 163 -2.20 -2.37 1.60
CA ASN A 163 -3.35 -3.18 1.15
C ASN A 163 -4.62 -2.33 1.02
N ASN A 164 -4.90 -1.44 1.98
CA ASN A 164 -6.05 -0.54 1.85
C ASN A 164 -5.85 0.52 0.77
N THR A 165 -4.64 1.07 0.61
CA THR A 165 -4.33 2.02 -0.49
C THR A 165 -4.55 1.36 -1.86
N LEU A 166 -4.10 0.11 -2.02
CA LEU A 166 -4.30 -0.67 -3.24
C LEU A 166 -5.77 -0.95 -3.50
N HIS A 167 -6.51 -1.36 -2.47
CA HIS A 167 -7.97 -1.51 -2.55
C HIS A 167 -8.63 -0.22 -3.04
N ASP A 168 -8.37 0.90 -2.35
CA ASP A 168 -9.06 2.16 -2.59
C ASP A 168 -8.81 2.70 -3.99
N VAL A 169 -7.54 2.68 -4.43
CA VAL A 169 -7.18 3.07 -5.79
C VAL A 169 -7.84 2.14 -6.81
N GLN A 170 -7.73 0.81 -6.66
CA GLN A 170 -8.27 -0.12 -7.66
C GLN A 170 -9.80 -0.10 -7.73
N TYR A 171 -10.48 0.16 -6.62
CA TYR A 171 -11.93 0.39 -6.61
C TYR A 171 -12.30 1.55 -7.56
N ARG A 172 -11.56 2.67 -7.50
CA ARG A 172 -11.77 3.81 -8.42
C ARG A 172 -11.54 3.45 -9.89
N TYR A 173 -10.66 2.49 -10.16
CA TYR A 173 -10.37 1.97 -11.50
C TYR A 173 -11.22 0.75 -11.91
N GLY A 174 -12.27 0.43 -11.13
CA GLY A 174 -13.29 -0.56 -11.50
C GLY A 174 -13.02 -1.98 -11.00
N PHE A 175 -12.03 -2.20 -10.14
CA PHE A 175 -11.97 -3.40 -9.31
C PHE A 175 -12.87 -3.20 -8.08
N ASP A 176 -14.17 -3.13 -8.36
CA ASP A 176 -15.25 -2.95 -7.38
C ASP A 176 -15.85 -4.30 -6.95
N GLU A 177 -16.95 -4.25 -6.19
CA GLU A 177 -17.58 -5.46 -5.66
C GLU A 177 -18.12 -6.39 -6.75
N ALA A 178 -18.58 -5.86 -7.89
CA ALA A 178 -19.06 -6.67 -9.00
C ALA A 178 -17.90 -7.32 -9.79
N ALA A 179 -16.73 -6.67 -9.77
CA ALA A 179 -15.49 -7.18 -10.34
C ALA A 179 -14.77 -8.19 -9.43
N GLY A 180 -15.33 -8.50 -8.25
CA GLY A 180 -14.78 -9.47 -7.30
C GLY A 180 -13.57 -8.94 -6.56
N ASN A 181 -13.66 -7.70 -6.07
CA ASN A 181 -12.67 -7.14 -5.17
C ASN A 181 -12.65 -7.84 -3.80
N PHE A 182 -11.81 -7.37 -2.88
CA PHE A 182 -11.61 -8.03 -1.58
C PHE A 182 -12.27 -7.20 -0.48
N GLN A 183 -13.44 -7.63 -0.01
CA GLN A 183 -14.20 -6.90 1.01
C GLN A 183 -14.97 -7.85 1.94
N VAL A 184 -15.00 -7.54 3.24
CA VAL A 184 -15.89 -8.22 4.20
C VAL A 184 -17.35 -7.95 3.84
N ASN A 185 -17.66 -6.69 3.55
CA ASN A 185 -19.00 -6.21 3.24
C ASN A 185 -18.98 -5.43 1.92
N ASN A 186 -19.97 -5.72 1.07
CA ASN A 186 -20.17 -5.05 -0.20
C ASN A 186 -21.18 -3.91 -0.01
N TYR A 187 -20.68 -2.69 0.19
CA TYR A 187 -21.52 -1.55 0.57
C TYR A 187 -22.43 -1.08 -0.58
N SER A 188 -22.07 -1.35 -1.84
CA SER A 188 -22.86 -0.95 -3.01
C SER A 188 -24.13 -1.78 -3.25
N GLY A 189 -24.32 -2.92 -2.56
CA GLY A 189 -25.54 -3.74 -2.64
C GLY A 189 -25.28 -5.25 -2.50
N PRO A 190 -26.27 -6.11 -2.82
CA PRO A 190 -26.14 -7.57 -2.71
C PRO A 190 -25.28 -8.12 -3.85
N ALA A 191 -24.02 -7.73 -3.94
CA ALA A 191 -23.03 -8.42 -4.75
C ALA A 191 -22.74 -9.79 -4.12
N VAL A 192 -22.75 -10.82 -4.95
CA VAL A 192 -22.22 -12.15 -4.57
C VAL A 192 -20.73 -11.98 -4.29
N GLY A 193 -20.16 -12.72 -3.33
CA GLY A 193 -18.71 -12.71 -3.11
C GLY A 193 -18.20 -11.89 -1.91
N ALA A 194 -19.08 -11.30 -1.09
CA ALA A 194 -18.65 -10.66 0.16
C ALA A 194 -18.02 -11.65 1.17
N GLY A 195 -17.27 -11.12 2.13
CA GLY A 195 -16.67 -11.89 3.21
C GLY A 195 -15.25 -12.35 2.90
N ASP A 196 -14.56 -11.64 2.00
CA ASP A 196 -13.26 -12.05 1.47
C ASP A 196 -12.16 -10.97 1.55
N PRO A 197 -11.98 -10.28 2.69
CA PRO A 197 -10.86 -9.36 2.86
C PRO A 197 -9.54 -10.07 2.66
N VAL A 198 -8.52 -9.34 2.23
CA VAL A 198 -7.15 -9.89 2.20
C VAL A 198 -6.72 -10.28 3.62
N GLN A 199 -6.22 -11.50 3.80
CA GLN A 199 -5.46 -11.88 4.99
C GLN A 199 -3.99 -11.58 4.71
N ALA A 200 -3.42 -10.56 5.35
CA ALA A 200 -2.07 -10.07 5.05
C ALA A 200 -1.09 -10.42 6.17
N HIS A 201 -0.28 -11.46 5.94
CA HIS A 201 0.67 -11.99 6.92
C HIS A 201 1.99 -11.25 6.78
N ALA A 202 2.33 -10.43 7.77
CA ALA A 202 3.64 -9.81 7.88
C ALA A 202 4.64 -10.79 8.50
N GLN A 203 5.88 -10.78 7.99
CA GLN A 203 6.98 -11.58 8.52
C GLN A 203 6.64 -13.08 8.67
N ASP A 204 5.91 -13.65 7.71
CA ASP A 204 5.41 -15.02 7.77
C ASP A 204 6.56 -16.02 7.96
N GLY A 205 6.46 -16.82 9.03
CA GLY A 205 7.49 -17.75 9.48
C GLY A 205 7.65 -18.99 8.60
N THR A 206 6.74 -19.22 7.65
CA THR A 206 6.80 -20.37 6.74
C THR A 206 7.70 -20.13 5.53
N CYS A 207 8.13 -18.89 5.30
CA CYS A 207 8.86 -18.50 4.10
C CYS A 207 10.05 -17.56 4.38
N LEU A 208 10.98 -17.50 3.42
CA LEU A 208 12.19 -16.68 3.49
C LEU A 208 12.65 -16.32 2.08
N ASN A 209 13.12 -15.08 1.90
CA ASN A 209 13.56 -14.53 0.62
C ASN A 209 12.50 -14.65 -0.49
N ASN A 210 11.24 -14.42 -0.14
CA ASN A 210 10.14 -14.49 -1.07
C ASN A 210 8.96 -13.62 -0.60
N ALA A 211 7.90 -13.65 -1.38
CA ALA A 211 6.53 -13.35 -0.99
C ALA A 211 5.60 -14.14 -1.93
N PHE A 212 4.32 -14.28 -1.59
CA PHE A 212 3.34 -14.85 -2.50
C PHE A 212 1.91 -14.45 -2.12
N MET A 213 1.00 -14.46 -3.09
CA MET A 213 -0.44 -14.30 -2.89
C MET A 213 -1.20 -15.57 -3.31
N ALA A 214 -2.03 -16.10 -2.42
CA ALA A 214 -3.02 -17.12 -2.76
C ALA A 214 -4.37 -16.44 -3.05
N THR A 215 -4.87 -16.57 -4.28
CA THR A 215 -6.13 -15.94 -4.70
C THR A 215 -7.19 -16.98 -5.02
N PRO A 216 -8.07 -17.33 -4.07
CA PRO A 216 -9.23 -18.18 -4.34
C PRO A 216 -10.34 -17.40 -5.08
N PRO A 217 -11.36 -18.10 -5.60
CA PRO A 217 -12.55 -17.45 -6.16
C PRO A 217 -13.21 -16.47 -5.18
N ASP A 218 -13.94 -15.53 -5.75
CA ASP A 218 -14.74 -14.52 -5.06
C ASP A 218 -15.61 -15.08 -3.94
N GLY A 219 -15.67 -14.39 -2.79
CA GLY A 219 -16.29 -14.87 -1.56
C GLY A 219 -15.42 -15.76 -0.67
N THR A 220 -14.14 -15.92 -1.00
CA THR A 220 -13.14 -16.51 -0.11
C THR A 220 -11.95 -15.58 -0.03
N SER A 221 -11.50 -15.25 1.19
CA SER A 221 -10.37 -14.36 1.40
C SER A 221 -9.12 -14.85 0.67
N PRO A 222 -8.45 -13.97 -0.10
CA PRO A 222 -7.09 -14.25 -0.53
C PRO A 222 -6.11 -14.03 0.63
N THR A 223 -4.94 -14.65 0.54
CA THR A 223 -3.92 -14.56 1.58
C THR A 223 -2.60 -14.08 0.97
N MET A 224 -2.06 -12.99 1.52
CA MET A 224 -0.76 -12.42 1.17
C MET A 224 0.27 -12.85 2.22
N PHE A 225 1.37 -13.44 1.77
CA PHE A 225 2.45 -13.94 2.62
C PHE A 225 3.70 -13.09 2.39
N MET A 226 4.02 -12.20 3.33
CA MET A 226 5.21 -11.35 3.25
C MET A 226 6.32 -11.95 4.11
N CYS A 227 7.42 -12.36 3.47
CA CYS A 227 8.51 -13.05 4.16
C CYS A 227 9.63 -12.08 4.58
N LEU A 228 10.44 -12.54 5.53
CA LEU A 228 11.74 -11.92 5.81
C LEU A 228 12.78 -12.31 4.75
N TRP A 229 13.78 -11.45 4.58
CA TRP A 229 14.88 -11.64 3.63
C TRP A 229 16.23 -11.64 4.36
N ASN A 230 17.06 -12.67 4.13
CA ASN A 230 18.35 -12.84 4.80
C ASN A 230 19.56 -12.62 3.89
N LEU A 231 19.39 -11.85 2.81
CA LEU A 231 20.45 -11.49 1.88
C LEU A 231 21.35 -10.34 2.38
N THR A 232 20.98 -9.72 3.50
CA THR A 232 21.76 -8.68 4.18
C THR A 232 21.88 -8.94 5.68
N ALA A 233 22.75 -8.17 6.35
CA ALA A 233 22.85 -8.10 7.81
C ALA A 233 22.60 -6.64 8.27
N PRO A 234 21.55 -6.37 9.07
CA PRO A 234 20.50 -7.29 9.50
C PRO A 234 19.64 -7.80 8.33
N ARG A 235 18.78 -8.79 8.60
CA ARG A 235 17.70 -9.22 7.67
C ARG A 235 16.81 -8.02 7.31
N ARG A 236 16.15 -8.08 6.16
CA ARG A 236 15.19 -7.06 5.71
C ARG A 236 13.78 -7.62 5.70
N ASP A 237 12.82 -6.76 5.97
CA ASP A 237 11.40 -7.10 6.00
C ASP A 237 10.77 -6.88 4.63
N GLY A 238 10.18 -7.93 4.04
CA GLY A 238 9.47 -7.83 2.76
C GLY A 238 8.26 -6.89 2.83
N SER A 239 7.64 -6.75 4.01
CA SER A 239 6.47 -5.87 4.23
C SER A 239 6.81 -4.38 4.16
N LEU A 240 8.11 -4.02 4.15
CA LEU A 240 8.60 -2.66 3.94
C LEU A 240 9.11 -2.42 2.51
N GLU A 241 9.12 -3.46 1.66
CA GLU A 241 9.34 -3.34 0.23
C GLU A 241 7.98 -3.28 -0.47
N ASN A 242 7.47 -2.06 -0.61
CA ASN A 242 6.15 -1.81 -1.15
C ASN A 242 6.04 -2.28 -2.60
N SER A 243 7.15 -2.31 -3.37
CA SER A 243 7.15 -2.93 -4.69
C SER A 243 6.68 -4.40 -4.65
N ILE A 244 7.06 -5.15 -3.61
CA ILE A 244 6.66 -6.55 -3.44
C ILE A 244 5.21 -6.62 -2.95
N VAL A 245 4.79 -5.79 -1.99
CA VAL A 245 3.40 -5.75 -1.52
C VAL A 245 2.42 -5.50 -2.69
N VAL A 246 2.74 -4.53 -3.55
CA VAL A 246 1.94 -4.22 -4.75
C VAL A 246 1.97 -5.37 -5.75
N HIS A 247 3.12 -6.02 -5.94
CA HIS A 247 3.25 -7.18 -6.81
C HIS A 247 2.30 -8.31 -6.36
N GLU A 248 2.32 -8.67 -5.07
CA GLU A 248 1.47 -9.73 -4.54
C GLU A 248 -0.02 -9.38 -4.65
N TYR A 249 -0.39 -8.13 -4.37
CA TYR A 249 -1.77 -7.68 -4.57
C TYR A 249 -2.18 -7.74 -6.05
N GLY A 250 -1.24 -7.47 -6.96
CA GLY A 250 -1.41 -7.61 -8.42
C GLY A 250 -1.81 -9.03 -8.85
N HIS A 251 -1.31 -10.07 -8.18
CA HIS A 251 -1.80 -11.44 -8.39
C HIS A 251 -3.27 -11.57 -8.00
N GLY A 252 -3.67 -10.94 -6.89
CA GLY A 252 -5.06 -10.85 -6.46
C GLY A 252 -5.97 -10.27 -7.55
N ILE A 253 -5.64 -9.06 -8.00
CA ILE A 253 -6.41 -8.33 -9.03
C ILE A 253 -6.51 -9.15 -10.31
N SER A 254 -5.37 -9.61 -10.83
CA SER A 254 -5.32 -10.30 -12.11
C SER A 254 -6.04 -11.65 -12.09
N ASN A 255 -5.93 -12.43 -11.02
CA ASN A 255 -6.63 -13.70 -10.90
C ASN A 255 -8.16 -13.54 -10.77
N ARG A 256 -8.65 -12.50 -10.07
CA ARG A 256 -10.10 -12.22 -9.96
C ARG A 256 -10.67 -11.69 -11.28
N LEU A 257 -9.93 -10.86 -12.01
CA LEU A 257 -10.43 -10.24 -13.24
C LEU A 257 -10.33 -11.16 -14.47
N VAL A 258 -9.20 -11.86 -14.65
CA VAL A 258 -8.97 -12.68 -15.84
C VAL A 258 -9.78 -13.97 -15.72
N GLY A 259 -10.78 -14.13 -16.59
CA GLY A 259 -11.71 -15.27 -16.54
C GLY A 259 -12.95 -15.03 -15.68
N GLY A 260 -12.98 -13.91 -14.95
CA GLY A 260 -14.05 -13.47 -14.07
C GLY A 260 -13.91 -13.96 -12.62
N PRO A 261 -14.61 -13.31 -11.66
CA PRO A 261 -14.36 -13.45 -10.21
C PRO A 261 -14.44 -14.89 -9.67
N SER A 262 -15.27 -15.73 -10.29
CA SER A 262 -15.47 -17.12 -9.88
C SER A 262 -14.48 -18.11 -10.51
N ASN A 263 -13.61 -17.68 -11.44
CA ASN A 263 -12.69 -18.55 -12.18
C ASN A 263 -11.25 -18.03 -12.19
N VAL A 264 -10.54 -18.30 -11.09
CA VAL A 264 -9.17 -17.82 -10.83
C VAL A 264 -8.05 -18.68 -11.44
N SER A 265 -8.38 -19.63 -12.32
CA SER A 265 -7.38 -20.54 -12.93
C SER A 265 -6.96 -20.11 -14.35
N CYS A 266 -7.34 -18.91 -14.78
CA CYS A 266 -7.14 -18.45 -16.17
C CYS A 266 -5.73 -17.93 -16.49
N LEU A 267 -4.85 -17.84 -15.49
CA LEU A 267 -3.45 -17.45 -15.66
C LEU A 267 -2.48 -18.63 -15.50
N GLY A 268 -2.92 -19.89 -15.65
CA GLY A 268 -2.04 -21.06 -15.48
C GLY A 268 -1.26 -21.51 -16.73
N ASN A 269 -1.38 -20.83 -17.87
CA ASN A 269 -0.80 -21.31 -19.15
C ASN A 269 0.68 -20.93 -19.31
N ARG A 270 1.35 -21.41 -20.37
CA ARG A 270 2.80 -21.18 -20.56
C ARG A 270 3.21 -19.75 -20.92
N GLN A 271 2.28 -18.93 -21.43
CA GLN A 271 2.53 -17.54 -21.85
C GLN A 271 1.95 -16.54 -20.84
N GLN A 272 1.55 -16.99 -19.66
CA GLN A 272 0.71 -16.23 -18.75
C GLN A 272 1.32 -14.86 -18.38
N PRO A 273 0.52 -13.78 -18.36
CA PRO A 273 1.00 -12.45 -18.00
C PRO A 273 0.99 -12.18 -16.49
N GLY A 274 0.56 -13.12 -15.63
CA GLY A 274 0.29 -12.87 -14.20
C GLY A 274 1.43 -12.15 -13.47
N GLU A 275 2.64 -12.72 -13.52
CA GLU A 275 3.87 -12.11 -12.97
C GLU A 275 4.18 -10.73 -13.57
N GLY A 276 3.91 -10.56 -14.87
CA GLY A 276 4.19 -9.31 -15.57
C GLY A 276 3.20 -8.19 -15.25
N LEU A 277 1.93 -8.54 -15.06
CA LEU A 277 0.89 -7.65 -14.58
C LEU A 277 1.25 -7.14 -13.17
N SER A 278 1.62 -8.06 -12.27
CA SER A 278 2.07 -7.75 -10.91
C SER A 278 3.29 -6.82 -10.89
N ASP A 279 4.33 -7.09 -11.71
CA ASP A 279 5.47 -6.19 -11.84
C ASP A 279 5.08 -4.83 -12.42
N TRP A 280 4.16 -4.78 -13.39
CA TRP A 280 3.71 -3.51 -13.95
C TRP A 280 2.97 -2.64 -12.93
N TRP A 281 2.07 -3.21 -12.12
CA TRP A 281 1.44 -2.46 -11.03
C TRP A 281 2.50 -1.97 -10.03
N SER A 282 3.45 -2.82 -9.66
CA SER A 282 4.56 -2.45 -8.78
C SER A 282 5.27 -1.19 -9.28
N LEU A 283 5.71 -1.18 -10.54
CA LEU A 283 6.39 -0.04 -11.18
C LEU A 283 5.49 1.20 -11.28
N ALA A 284 4.21 1.03 -11.61
CA ALA A 284 3.29 2.14 -11.79
C ALA A 284 2.95 2.83 -10.46
N TYR A 285 2.73 2.08 -9.38
CA TYR A 285 2.41 2.61 -8.06
C TYR A 285 3.59 3.34 -7.39
N THR A 286 4.82 2.94 -7.73
CA THR A 286 6.05 3.53 -7.18
C THR A 286 6.79 4.41 -8.19
N ALA A 287 6.12 4.81 -9.28
CA ALA A 287 6.66 5.79 -10.22
C ALA A 287 6.66 7.19 -9.59
N LEU A 288 7.71 7.95 -9.86
CA LEU A 288 7.88 9.33 -9.40
C LEU A 288 7.74 10.30 -10.58
N PRO A 289 7.31 11.56 -10.33
CA PRO A 289 7.25 12.60 -11.37
C PRO A 289 8.59 12.88 -12.06
N THR A 290 9.70 12.54 -11.40
CA THR A 290 11.06 12.73 -11.90
C THR A 290 11.58 11.55 -12.71
N ASP A 291 10.88 10.41 -12.69
CA ASP A 291 11.30 9.26 -13.48
C ASP A 291 11.09 9.51 -14.98
N THR A 292 11.81 8.76 -15.79
CA THR A 292 11.67 8.77 -17.25
C THR A 292 11.72 7.36 -17.80
N GLY A 293 11.11 7.13 -18.96
CA GLY A 293 11.10 5.81 -19.61
C GLY A 293 12.46 5.14 -19.73
N PRO A 294 13.51 5.83 -20.22
CA PRO A 294 14.84 5.26 -20.35
C PRO A 294 15.53 4.88 -19.03
N GLN A 295 15.08 5.40 -17.89
CA GLN A 295 15.69 5.10 -16.60
C GLN A 295 15.48 3.63 -16.23
N ALA A 296 16.56 2.95 -15.85
CA ALA A 296 16.51 1.58 -15.38
C ALA A 296 15.75 1.48 -14.04
N ARG A 297 14.74 0.61 -13.98
CA ARG A 297 13.96 0.32 -12.77
C ARG A 297 14.04 -1.17 -12.42
N GLY A 298 14.68 -1.47 -11.30
CA GLY A 298 14.63 -2.80 -10.68
C GLY A 298 13.40 -2.96 -9.79
N ILE A 299 13.17 -4.17 -9.30
CA ILE A 299 12.16 -4.50 -8.28
C ILE A 299 12.85 -5.17 -7.09
N GLY A 300 12.46 -4.81 -5.87
CA GLY A 300 12.95 -5.44 -4.65
C GLY A 300 14.36 -5.00 -4.22
N THR A 301 14.79 -3.79 -4.60
CA THR A 301 16.17 -3.36 -4.36
C THR A 301 16.51 -3.25 -2.87
N TYR A 302 15.52 -2.91 -2.02
CA TYR A 302 15.72 -2.89 -0.57
C TYR A 302 15.95 -4.31 -0.08
N VAL A 303 15.06 -5.27 -0.26
CA VAL A 303 15.29 -6.62 0.32
C VAL A 303 16.56 -7.32 -0.19
N LEU A 304 17.04 -6.96 -1.38
CA LEU A 304 18.26 -7.49 -2.00
C LEU A 304 19.56 -6.81 -1.53
N GLY A 305 19.51 -5.76 -0.71
CA GLY A 305 20.72 -5.06 -0.29
C GLY A 305 21.31 -4.11 -1.33
N GLN A 306 20.54 -3.72 -2.33
CA GLN A 306 21.01 -2.92 -3.46
C GLN A 306 20.76 -1.41 -3.23
N PRO A 307 21.48 -0.53 -3.95
CA PRO A 307 21.09 0.88 -4.02
C PRO A 307 19.70 1.03 -4.68
N PRO A 308 19.01 2.17 -4.52
CA PRO A 308 17.66 2.39 -5.07
C PRO A 308 17.56 2.17 -6.58
N ASN A 309 18.61 2.51 -7.32
CA ASN A 309 18.72 2.29 -8.76
C ASN A 309 19.40 0.95 -9.13
N GLY A 310 19.40 -0.01 -8.19
CA GLY A 310 19.94 -1.34 -8.40
C GLY A 310 19.14 -2.16 -9.43
N PRO A 311 19.72 -3.25 -9.96
CA PRO A 311 19.08 -4.05 -11.00
C PRO A 311 17.80 -4.79 -10.55
N GLY A 312 17.60 -4.98 -9.25
CA GLY A 312 16.49 -5.75 -8.69
C GLY A 312 16.63 -7.26 -8.85
N ILE A 313 15.52 -7.97 -8.67
CA ILE A 313 15.46 -9.45 -8.71
C ILE A 313 15.29 -10.03 -10.12
N ARG A 314 14.78 -9.24 -11.06
CA ARG A 314 14.54 -9.67 -12.44
C ARG A 314 15.87 -9.70 -13.21
N VAL A 315 15.91 -10.47 -14.30
CA VAL A 315 17.14 -10.68 -15.07
C VAL A 315 17.67 -9.37 -15.67
N LEU A 316 16.77 -8.50 -16.12
CA LEU A 316 17.08 -7.15 -16.57
C LEU A 316 16.13 -6.16 -15.89
N PRO A 317 16.58 -4.93 -15.62
CA PRO A 317 15.70 -3.84 -15.20
C PRO A 317 14.68 -3.50 -16.29
N TYR A 318 13.57 -2.91 -15.89
CA TYR A 318 12.60 -2.33 -16.82
C TYR A 318 13.07 -0.95 -17.28
N SER A 319 13.01 -0.70 -18.58
CA SER A 319 13.46 0.56 -19.20
C SER A 319 13.02 0.63 -20.65
N THR A 320 12.63 1.80 -21.14
CA THR A 320 12.37 2.03 -22.57
C THR A 320 13.65 2.25 -23.39
N ASP A 321 14.83 2.18 -22.75
CA ASP A 321 16.12 2.16 -23.42
C ASP A 321 16.47 0.72 -23.80
N ASN A 322 16.46 0.43 -25.11
CA ASN A 322 16.80 -0.89 -25.64
C ASN A 322 18.24 -1.33 -25.33
N THR A 323 19.12 -0.44 -24.89
CA THR A 323 20.47 -0.81 -24.42
C THR A 323 20.44 -1.36 -22.99
N VAL A 324 19.41 -1.03 -22.20
CA VAL A 324 19.17 -1.55 -20.85
C VAL A 324 18.30 -2.80 -20.91
N ASN A 325 17.18 -2.76 -21.63
CA ASN A 325 16.28 -3.89 -21.81
C ASN A 325 15.95 -4.11 -23.30
N PRO A 326 16.60 -5.06 -23.98
CA PRO A 326 16.37 -5.33 -25.40
C PRO A 326 15.26 -6.36 -25.65
N TRP A 327 14.44 -6.71 -24.64
CA TRP A 327 13.45 -7.77 -24.80
C TRP A 327 12.35 -7.39 -25.78
N THR A 328 11.97 -8.39 -26.57
CA THR A 328 10.84 -8.37 -27.49
C THR A 328 9.98 -9.60 -27.23
N TYR A 329 8.81 -9.69 -27.87
CA TYR A 329 7.97 -10.88 -27.78
C TYR A 329 8.70 -12.18 -28.20
N ALA A 330 9.69 -12.10 -29.10
CA ALA A 330 10.48 -13.26 -29.50
C ALA A 330 11.29 -13.87 -28.34
N ASN A 331 11.64 -13.06 -27.33
CA ASN A 331 12.38 -13.50 -26.16
C ASN A 331 11.56 -14.38 -25.22
N VAL A 332 10.22 -14.38 -25.29
CA VAL A 332 9.36 -15.28 -24.48
C VAL A 332 9.76 -16.75 -24.67
N SER A 333 10.21 -17.12 -25.87
CA SER A 333 10.69 -18.47 -26.15
C SER A 333 11.99 -18.75 -25.39
N GLY A 334 11.93 -19.67 -24.42
CA GLY A 334 13.08 -20.11 -23.62
C GLY A 334 13.23 -19.39 -22.27
N MET A 335 12.33 -18.46 -21.94
CA MET A 335 12.27 -17.85 -20.62
C MET A 335 11.74 -18.82 -19.57
N SER A 336 12.16 -18.61 -18.32
CA SER A 336 11.58 -19.32 -17.17
C SER A 336 10.10 -18.97 -17.03
N ILE A 337 9.27 -19.97 -16.74
CA ILE A 337 7.85 -19.81 -16.46
C ILE A 337 7.67 -19.92 -14.93
N PRO A 338 6.93 -19.00 -14.28
CA PRO A 338 6.22 -17.88 -14.89
C PRO A 338 7.05 -16.59 -15.01
N HIS A 339 8.01 -16.37 -14.10
CA HIS A 339 8.66 -15.06 -13.90
C HIS A 339 9.36 -14.48 -15.12
N GLY A 340 10.11 -15.26 -15.88
CA GLY A 340 10.81 -14.77 -17.07
C GLY A 340 9.86 -14.36 -18.19
N VAL A 341 8.79 -15.14 -18.40
CA VAL A 341 7.71 -14.78 -19.33
C VAL A 341 7.00 -13.52 -18.89
N GLY A 342 6.68 -13.42 -17.60
CA GLY A 342 6.09 -12.21 -17.00
C GLY A 342 6.98 -10.99 -17.20
N SER A 343 8.29 -11.12 -17.02
CA SER A 343 9.24 -10.00 -17.17
C SER A 343 9.24 -9.45 -18.60
N VAL A 344 9.10 -10.31 -19.62
CA VAL A 344 8.97 -9.84 -21.02
C VAL A 344 7.63 -9.14 -21.24
N TRP A 345 6.54 -9.63 -20.63
CA TRP A 345 5.24 -8.98 -20.71
C TRP A 345 5.25 -7.60 -20.03
N ALA A 346 5.79 -7.52 -18.81
CA ALA A 346 5.91 -6.28 -18.04
C ALA A 346 6.74 -5.23 -18.80
N GLN A 347 7.84 -5.65 -19.44
CA GLN A 347 8.62 -4.75 -20.30
C GLN A 347 7.77 -4.14 -21.42
N GLY A 348 6.98 -4.95 -22.13
CA GLY A 348 6.06 -4.43 -23.14
C GLY A 348 5.00 -3.48 -22.58
N ALA A 349 4.46 -3.77 -21.40
CA ALA A 349 3.51 -2.88 -20.72
C ALA A 349 4.17 -1.59 -20.22
N TRP A 350 5.45 -1.62 -19.84
CA TRP A 350 6.22 -0.46 -19.42
C TRP A 350 6.50 0.51 -20.57
N GLU A 351 6.73 0.01 -21.78
CA GLU A 351 6.78 0.84 -23.00
C GLU A 351 5.47 1.58 -23.22
N VAL A 352 4.33 0.89 -23.04
CA VAL A 352 2.99 1.50 -23.18
C VAL A 352 2.76 2.55 -22.10
N TYR A 353 3.12 2.25 -20.84
CA TYR A 353 3.00 3.19 -19.73
C TYR A 353 3.71 4.51 -20.04
N TRP A 354 4.98 4.47 -20.45
CA TRP A 354 5.72 5.68 -20.77
C TRP A 354 5.27 6.38 -22.04
N ALA A 355 4.79 5.64 -23.04
CA ALA A 355 4.15 6.27 -24.20
C ALA A 355 2.92 7.07 -23.79
N LEU A 356 2.09 6.55 -22.88
CA LEU A 356 0.92 7.25 -22.34
C LEU A 356 1.34 8.46 -21.47
N VAL A 357 2.31 8.30 -20.57
CA VAL A 357 2.82 9.41 -19.74
C VAL A 357 3.42 10.51 -20.60
N ASN A 358 4.17 10.18 -21.65
CA ASN A 358 4.73 11.18 -22.57
C ASN A 358 3.66 11.93 -23.36
N GLN A 359 2.54 11.25 -23.69
CA GLN A 359 1.45 11.85 -24.44
C GLN A 359 0.52 12.70 -23.55
N TYR A 360 0.20 12.24 -22.35
CA TYR A 360 -0.83 12.81 -21.49
C TYR A 360 -0.30 13.50 -20.23
N GLY A 361 0.99 13.38 -19.95
CA GLY A 361 1.63 13.86 -18.73
C GLY A 361 1.57 12.83 -17.59
N PHE A 362 2.47 13.00 -16.61
CA PHE A 362 2.45 12.23 -15.36
C PHE A 362 1.47 12.85 -14.37
N SER A 363 0.60 12.02 -13.77
CA SER A 363 -0.25 12.44 -12.64
C SER A 363 0.38 11.98 -11.33
N THR A 364 0.61 12.91 -10.41
CA THR A 364 0.96 12.58 -9.01
C THR A 364 -0.23 12.09 -8.20
N ASN A 365 -1.44 12.30 -8.72
CA ASN A 365 -2.67 11.84 -8.11
C ASN A 365 -3.00 10.48 -8.72
N LEU A 366 -2.68 9.43 -7.97
CA LEU A 366 -2.96 8.03 -8.31
C LEU A 366 -4.24 7.58 -7.62
#